data_AF-A0AAW1B0U9-F1
#
_entry.id   AF-A0AAW1B0U9-F1
#
_cell.length_a   1.000
_cell.length_b   1.000
_cell.length_c   1.000
_cell.angle_alpha   90.00
_cell.angle_beta   90.00
_cell.angle_gamma   90.00
#
_symmetry.space_group_name_H-M   'P 1'
#
loop_
_entity.id
_entity.type
_entity.pdbx_description
1 polymer ?
#
loop_
_entity_poly.entity_id
_entity_poly.type
_entity_poly.pdbx_seq_one_letter_code
_entity_poly.pdbx_strand_id
1 'polypeptide(L)' 'MEHANGMELDGRRIRVDYSITKRAHTPTPGIYMGRPTQ' A
#
# COMPACT_ATOMS: atom_id res chain seq x y z
N MET A 1 -6.15 10.40 1.27
CA MET A 1 -4.87 9.69 1.02
C MET A 1 -3.97 10.63 0.24
N GLU A 2 -3.69 11.78 0.86
CA GLU A 2 -2.95 12.89 0.25
C GLU A 2 -1.70 13.24 1.06
N HIS A 3 -1.40 12.46 2.11
CA HIS A 3 -0.28 12.71 3.03
C HIS A 3 1.01 11.98 2.64
N ALA A 4 0.97 11.07 1.66
CA ALA A 4 2.13 10.26 1.33
C ALA A 4 3.08 10.92 0.30
N ASN A 5 2.59 11.91 -0.44
CA ASN A 5 3.40 12.61 -1.42
C ASN A 5 4.40 13.54 -0.71
N GLY A 6 5.69 13.40 -1.00
CA GLY A 6 6.75 14.19 -0.39
C GLY A 6 7.29 13.68 0.95
N MET A 7 6.84 12.51 1.42
CA MET A 7 7.44 11.85 2.60
C MET A 7 8.90 11.48 2.34
N GLU A 8 9.71 11.48 3.39
CA GLU A 8 11.08 10.96 3.32
C GLU A 8 11.10 9.47 3.60
N LEU A 9 11.71 8.71 2.68
CA LEU A 9 12.00 7.29 2.82
C LEU A 9 13.49 7.10 2.50
N ASP A 10 14.25 6.60 3.47
CA ASP A 10 15.70 6.41 3.35
C ASP A 10 16.46 7.66 2.88
N GLY A 11 16.08 8.83 3.41
CA GLY A 11 16.69 10.13 3.07
C GLY A 11 16.34 10.65 1.67
N ARG A 12 15.35 10.05 1.00
CA ARG A 12 14.84 10.50 -0.31
C ARG A 12 13.36 10.86 -0.21
N ARG A 13 12.98 11.96 -0.85
CA ARG A 13 11.58 12.35 -0.97
C ARG A 13 10.88 11.49 -2.02
N ILE A 14 9.78 10.83 -1.63
CA ILE A 14 9.00 10.00 -2.55
C ILE A 14 7.88 10.80 -3.21
N ARG A 15 7.58 10.47 -4.48
CA ARG A 15 6.45 11.04 -5.22
C ARG A 15 5.34 9.99 -5.33
N VAL A 16 4.13 10.37 -4.97
CA VAL A 16 2.95 9.50 -5.04
C VAL A 16 1.93 10.12 -5.97
N ASP A 17 1.61 9.41 -7.05
CA ASP A 17 0.52 9.74 -7.97
C ASP A 17 -0.58 8.68 -7.89
N TYR A 18 -1.80 9.06 -8.28
CA TYR A 18 -2.90 8.11 -8.42
C TYR A 18 -2.66 7.20 -9.63
N SER A 19 -2.67 5.90 -9.41
CA SER A 19 -2.80 4.92 -10.48
C SER A 19 -4.29 4.64 -10.73
N ILE A 20 -4.76 4.87 -11.96
CA ILE A 20 -6.09 4.40 -12.38
C ILE A 20 -5.99 2.90 -12.61
N THR A 21 -6.47 2.12 -11.65
CA THR A 21 -6.60 0.68 -11.81
C THR A 21 -7.90 0.36 -12.54
N LYS A 22 -7.81 -0.30 -13.70
CA LYS A 22 -9.00 -0.70 -14.49
C LYS A 22 -9.72 -1.93 -13.92
N ARG A 23 -9.07 -2.67 -13.01
CA ARG A 23 -9.59 -3.88 -12.35
C ARG A 23 -8.91 -4.02 -10.98
N ALA A 24 -9.63 -4.57 -10.00
CA ALA A 24 -9.05 -4.97 -8.72
C ALA A 24 -7.90 -5.97 -8.90
N HIS A 25 -6.85 -5.83 -8.08
CA HIS A 25 -5.79 -6.82 -7.99
C HIS A 25 -6.35 -8.17 -7.53
N THR A 26 -5.79 -9.25 -8.07
CA THR A 26 -6.05 -10.59 -7.53
C THR A 26 -5.50 -10.62 -6.10
N PRO A 27 -6.30 -10.99 -5.09
CA PRO A 27 -5.79 -11.15 -3.73
C PRO A 27 -4.59 -12.07 -3.75
N THR A 28 -3.52 -11.69 -3.03
CA THR A 28 -2.34 -12.55 -2.89
C THR A 28 -2.80 -13.92 -2.39
N PRO A 29 -2.54 -15.03 -3.12
CA PRO A 29 -2.91 -16.36 -2.66
C PRO A 29 -2.24 -16.63 -1.31
N GLY A 30 -3.04 -16.77 -0.27
CA GLY A 30 -2.54 -16.94 1.09
C GLY A 30 -3.66 -16.83 2.12
N ILE A 31 -3.50 -17.53 3.23
CA ILE A 31 -4.40 -17.41 4.38
C ILE A 31 -3.83 -16.31 5.27
N TYR A 32 -4.65 -15.34 5.66
CA TYR A 32 -4.26 -14.33 6.63
C TYR A 32 -4.00 -15.01 7.98
N MET A 33 -2.73 -15.15 8.35
CA MET A 33 -2.30 -15.65 9.66
C MET A 33 -2.33 -14.54 10.72
N GLY A 34 -3.46 -13.83 10.82
CA GLY A 34 -3.67 -12.84 11.88
C GLY A 34 -3.43 -13.46 13.26
N ARG A 35 -3.19 -12.62 14.28
CA ARG A 35 -3.14 -13.10 15.67
C ARG A 35 -4.48 -13.78 15.97
N PRO A 36 -4.50 -15.00 16.56
CA PRO A 36 -5.75 -15.63 16.94
C PRO A 36 -6.52 -14.65 17.83
N THR A 37 -7.77 -14.39 17.44
CA THR A 37 -8.70 -13.58 18.23
C THR A 37 -8.74 -14.19 19.63
N GLN A 38 -8.39 -13.40 20.65
CA GLN A 38 -8.76 -13.72 22.03
C GLN A 38 -10.28 -13.79 22.15
#